data_AF-A0A0J7KFZ2-F1
#
_entry.id   AF-A0A0J7KFZ2-F1
#
_cell.length_a   1.000
_cell.length_b   1.000
_cell.length_c   1.000
_cell.angle_alpha   90.00
_cell.angle_beta   90.00
_cell.angle_gamma   90.00
#
_symmetry.space_group_name_H-M   'P 1'
#
loop_
_entity.id
_entity.type
_entity.pdbx_description
1 polymer ?
#
loop_
_entity_poly.entity_id
_entity_poly.type
_entity_poly.pdbx_seq_one_letter_code
_entity_poly.pdbx_strand_id
1 'polypeptide(L)'
;MASPESKSPEQSEKNRKYDRQLRLWGDHGQATLEAAHVCLINATGLGTEILKSLVLPGIGAFTIVDGKKITVEDIEPNFFLEADSVGKSRAQVATEILLELNPDVTGDYIDEEPEQILSNSPDFFNSFTVVVATALTEKTLVLLSKRLWELDIPLIVCRSIGFIAYMRIQIKEHTVIETHPDNETPDLRLDRPFDSLKKHLDSINLNEMSFKDHCHVPYLIILYKYLEKWILEHRALPKLYKDKQQLRDMIKSGIRRDEHDSSNSEENFEEAMKAVNTFQNLETPESMMIYYVMLRGVDKFQAEYNSYPGEFDDQVEPDIVKLKTCLTKLLSEWGCGPLAKDDYVHEFCRFGGAELHSVSAFLGGLAAQETIKLITNQYKPVHNTFIYDAVTSNSGTFFF
;
A
#
# COMPACT_ATOMS: atom_id res chain seq x y z
N MET A 1 53.67 -2.56 3.80
CA MET A 1 52.88 -3.47 2.95
C MET A 1 51.48 -3.46 3.50
N ALA A 2 50.55 -2.79 2.81
CA ALA A 2 49.15 -2.80 3.21
C ALA A 2 48.61 -4.22 2.98
N SER A 3 47.94 -4.77 3.99
CA SER A 3 47.20 -6.02 3.88
C SER A 3 46.20 -5.89 2.73
N PRO A 4 46.03 -6.91 1.87
CA PRO A 4 45.02 -6.84 0.82
C PRO A 4 43.65 -6.77 1.50
N GLU A 5 42.87 -5.75 1.15
CA GLU A 5 41.47 -5.65 1.52
C GLU A 5 40.77 -6.97 1.16
N SER A 6 40.02 -7.52 2.11
CA SER A 6 39.17 -8.67 1.86
C SER A 6 38.23 -8.33 0.71
N LYS A 7 38.30 -9.09 -0.39
CA LYS A 7 37.31 -8.99 -1.47
C LYS A 7 35.91 -9.04 -0.83
N SER A 8 35.10 -8.02 -1.13
CA SER A 8 33.66 -8.01 -0.82
C SER A 8 33.09 -9.38 -1.19
N PRO A 9 32.26 -10.02 -0.35
CA PRO A 9 31.71 -11.34 -0.66
C PRO A 9 31.09 -11.29 -2.07
N GLU A 10 31.47 -12.23 -2.94
CA GLU A 10 30.91 -12.33 -4.28
C GLU A 10 29.38 -12.32 -4.15
N GLN A 11 28.77 -11.23 -4.60
CA GLN A 11 27.32 -11.05 -4.54
C GLN A 11 26.70 -12.15 -5.40
N SER A 12 25.90 -13.03 -4.79
CA SER A 12 25.22 -14.09 -5.52
C SER A 12 24.43 -13.50 -6.69
N GLU A 13 24.25 -14.26 -7.79
CA GLU A 13 23.46 -13.76 -8.94
C GLU A 13 22.05 -13.34 -8.52
N LYS A 14 21.49 -14.02 -7.51
CA LYS A 14 20.22 -13.70 -6.87
C LYS A 14 20.25 -12.33 -6.16
N ASN A 15 21.29 -12.08 -5.36
CA ASN A 15 21.47 -10.78 -4.70
C ASN A 15 21.70 -9.65 -5.70
N ARG A 16 22.31 -9.94 -6.87
CA ARG A 16 22.44 -8.95 -7.94
C ARG A 16 21.11 -8.66 -8.63
N LYS A 17 20.29 -9.69 -8.87
CA LYS A 17 18.94 -9.59 -9.46
C LYS A 17 17.98 -8.79 -8.56
N TYR A 18 18.00 -9.07 -7.26
CA TYR A 18 17.10 -8.45 -6.27
C TYR A 18 17.71 -7.27 -5.51
N ASP A 19 18.88 -6.75 -5.90
CA ASP A 19 19.58 -5.67 -5.17
C ASP A 19 18.69 -4.46 -4.86
N ARG A 20 17.85 -4.04 -5.83
CA ARG A 20 16.98 -2.86 -5.66
C ARG A 20 15.89 -3.06 -4.61
N GLN A 21 15.29 -4.24 -4.55
CA GLN A 21 14.21 -4.55 -3.61
C GLN A 21 14.74 -4.97 -2.23
N LEU A 22 15.92 -5.60 -2.18
CA LEU A 22 16.64 -5.88 -0.93
C LEU A 22 16.94 -4.61 -0.14
N ARG A 23 17.11 -3.46 -0.81
CA ARG A 23 17.27 -2.15 -0.14
C ARG A 23 16.00 -1.64 0.54
N LEU A 24 14.83 -2.20 0.22
CA LEU A 24 13.55 -1.82 0.81
C LEU A 24 13.21 -2.72 1.99
N TRP A 25 13.20 -4.04 1.77
CA TRP A 25 12.73 -5.01 2.77
C TRP A 25 13.81 -5.96 3.32
N GLY A 26 15.07 -5.78 2.93
CA GLY A 26 16.19 -6.57 3.42
C GLY A 26 16.19 -8.03 2.96
N ASP A 27 17.25 -8.75 3.34
CA ASP A 27 17.38 -10.17 3.06
C ASP A 27 16.30 -11.01 3.77
N HIS A 28 15.84 -10.59 4.95
CA HIS A 28 14.79 -11.29 5.70
C HIS A 28 13.42 -11.16 5.03
N GLY A 29 13.07 -9.97 4.52
CA GLY A 29 11.87 -9.78 3.72
C GLY A 29 11.89 -10.66 2.46
N GLN A 30 13.03 -10.71 1.77
CA GLN A 30 13.21 -11.56 0.61
C GLN A 30 13.07 -13.05 0.92
N ALA A 31 13.70 -13.53 2.01
CA ALA A 31 13.58 -14.94 2.42
C ALA A 31 12.13 -15.34 2.74
N THR A 32 11.34 -14.41 3.31
CA THR A 32 9.94 -14.66 3.62
C THR A 32 9.08 -14.68 2.35
N LEU A 33 9.38 -13.79 1.40
CA LEU A 33 8.74 -13.77 0.08
C LEU A 33 8.99 -15.07 -0.70
N GLU A 34 10.22 -15.57 -0.68
CA GLU A 34 10.62 -16.81 -1.33
C GLU A 34 10.08 -18.08 -0.66
N ALA A 35 9.63 -17.99 0.59
CA ALA A 35 8.98 -19.09 1.31
C ALA A 35 7.45 -19.08 1.15
N ALA A 36 6.87 -18.01 0.60
CA ALA A 36 5.44 -17.84 0.51
C ALA A 36 4.82 -18.56 -0.69
N HIS A 37 3.56 -18.99 -0.52
CA HIS A 37 2.74 -19.60 -1.56
C HIS A 37 1.42 -18.84 -1.71
N VAL A 38 1.20 -18.17 -2.85
CA VAL A 38 -0.02 -17.39 -3.11
C VAL A 38 -1.00 -18.12 -4.01
N CYS A 39 -2.27 -18.12 -3.64
CA CYS A 39 -3.34 -18.56 -4.53
C CYS A 39 -3.97 -17.36 -5.23
N LEU A 40 -4.03 -17.36 -6.56
CA LEU A 40 -4.83 -16.41 -7.34
C LEU A 40 -6.13 -17.09 -7.77
N ILE A 41 -7.27 -16.46 -7.49
CA ILE A 41 -8.56 -16.84 -8.07
C ILE A 41 -8.85 -15.96 -9.28
N ASN A 42 -9.08 -16.61 -10.42
CA ASN A 42 -9.27 -16.06 -11.76
C ASN A 42 -8.03 -15.34 -12.32
N ALA A 43 -7.56 -15.77 -13.49
CA ALA A 43 -6.51 -15.14 -14.28
C ALA A 43 -7.09 -14.13 -15.29
N THR A 44 -7.85 -13.15 -14.79
CA THR A 44 -8.26 -11.98 -15.59
C THR A 44 -7.07 -11.04 -15.84
N GLY A 45 -7.25 -9.95 -16.59
CA GLY A 45 -6.18 -8.97 -16.82
C GLY A 45 -5.60 -8.42 -15.51
N LEU A 46 -6.47 -8.14 -14.54
CA LEU A 46 -6.08 -7.76 -13.17
C LEU A 46 -5.34 -8.89 -12.44
N GLY A 47 -5.87 -10.12 -12.47
CA GLY A 47 -5.25 -11.25 -11.78
C GLY A 47 -3.81 -11.50 -12.23
N THR A 48 -3.58 -11.47 -13.54
CA THR A 48 -2.25 -11.64 -14.11
C THR A 48 -1.31 -10.47 -13.84
N GLU A 49 -1.82 -9.23 -13.77
CA GLU A 49 -1.03 -8.05 -13.38
C GLU A 49 -0.58 -8.11 -11.91
N ILE A 50 -1.42 -8.64 -11.02
CA ILE A 50 -1.05 -8.92 -9.62
C ILE A 50 0.05 -9.98 -9.59
N LEU A 51 -0.16 -11.13 -10.25
CA LEU A 51 0.83 -12.22 -10.22
C LEU A 51 2.16 -11.83 -10.86
N LYS A 52 2.17 -11.12 -12.00
CA LYS A 52 3.39 -10.55 -12.57
C LYS A 52 4.20 -9.79 -11.52
N SER A 53 3.51 -8.95 -10.75
CA SER A 53 4.11 -8.09 -9.72
C SER A 53 4.54 -8.86 -8.46
N LEU A 54 4.19 -10.15 -8.33
CA LEU A 54 4.67 -11.07 -7.29
C LEU A 54 5.76 -12.04 -7.80
N VAL A 55 5.65 -12.46 -9.05
CA VAL A 55 6.62 -13.35 -9.71
C VAL A 55 7.95 -12.64 -9.96
N LEU A 56 7.92 -11.40 -10.46
CA LEU A 56 9.13 -10.60 -10.70
C LEU A 56 10.01 -10.42 -9.44
N PRO A 57 9.48 -10.04 -8.26
CA PRO A 57 10.26 -9.96 -7.04
C PRO A 57 10.62 -11.32 -6.42
N GLY A 58 10.14 -12.44 -6.99
CA GLY A 58 10.56 -13.78 -6.59
C GLY A 58 9.76 -14.36 -5.43
N ILE A 59 8.43 -14.35 -5.53
CA ILE A 59 7.60 -15.17 -4.65
C ILE A 59 7.96 -16.65 -4.75
N GLY A 60 7.89 -17.40 -3.65
CA GLY A 60 8.27 -18.81 -3.64
C GLY A 60 7.44 -19.66 -4.60
N ALA A 61 6.13 -19.62 -4.42
CA ALA A 61 5.20 -20.34 -5.29
C ALA A 61 3.90 -19.57 -5.52
N PHE A 62 3.22 -19.87 -6.63
CA PHE A 62 1.84 -19.47 -6.84
C PHE A 62 0.99 -20.61 -7.42
N THR A 63 -0.32 -20.56 -7.16
CA THR A 63 -1.29 -21.44 -7.81
C THR A 63 -2.46 -20.62 -8.37
N ILE A 64 -2.77 -20.80 -9.64
CA ILE A 64 -3.93 -20.16 -10.29
C ILE A 64 -5.13 -21.11 -10.26
N VAL A 65 -6.26 -20.63 -9.75
CA VAL A 65 -7.54 -21.33 -9.79
C VAL A 65 -8.46 -20.61 -10.76
N ASP A 66 -8.78 -21.25 -11.88
CA ASP A 66 -9.67 -20.69 -12.88
C ASP A 66 -10.28 -21.78 -13.78
N GLY A 67 -11.61 -21.92 -13.71
CA GLY A 67 -12.35 -22.91 -14.50
C GLY A 67 -12.71 -22.44 -15.92
N LYS A 68 -12.42 -21.17 -16.27
CA LYS A 68 -12.85 -20.61 -17.55
C LYS A 68 -11.86 -20.89 -18.68
N LYS A 69 -12.41 -20.97 -19.89
CA LYS A 69 -11.64 -21.00 -21.14
C LYS A 69 -11.44 -19.58 -21.66
N ILE A 70 -10.31 -19.36 -22.32
CA ILE A 70 -9.95 -18.06 -22.89
C ILE A 70 -10.93 -17.69 -24.01
N THR A 71 -11.54 -16.52 -23.89
CA THR A 71 -12.38 -15.90 -24.91
C THR A 71 -11.62 -14.77 -25.62
N VAL A 72 -12.22 -14.19 -26.66
CA VAL A 72 -11.61 -13.06 -27.37
C VAL A 72 -11.53 -11.82 -26.49
N GLU A 73 -12.54 -11.61 -25.65
CA GLU A 73 -12.62 -10.50 -24.69
C GLU A 73 -11.55 -10.60 -23.59
N ASP A 74 -11.07 -11.80 -23.27
CA ASP A 74 -9.99 -11.99 -22.28
C ASP A 74 -8.61 -11.57 -22.83
N ILE A 75 -8.42 -11.51 -24.17
CA ILE A 75 -7.10 -11.22 -24.77
C ILE A 75 -6.78 -9.74 -24.67
N GLU A 76 -7.73 -8.87 -24.98
CA GLU A 76 -7.49 -7.42 -25.05
C GLU A 76 -6.98 -6.81 -23.74
N PRO A 77 -7.54 -7.16 -22.55
CA PRO A 77 -7.06 -6.62 -21.29
C PRO A 77 -5.89 -7.40 -20.68
N ASN A 78 -5.46 -8.52 -21.27
CA ASN A 78 -4.51 -9.43 -20.65
C ASN A 78 -3.25 -9.63 -21.50
N PHE A 79 -2.14 -9.07 -21.03
CA PHE A 79 -0.82 -9.21 -21.67
C PHE A 79 -0.31 -10.67 -21.72
N PHE A 80 -0.82 -11.52 -20.83
CA PHE A 80 -0.38 -12.91 -20.68
C PHE A 80 -1.27 -13.90 -21.44
N LEU A 81 -2.17 -13.42 -22.31
CA LEU A 81 -3.01 -14.27 -23.14
C LEU A 81 -2.87 -13.86 -24.61
N GLU A 82 -2.68 -14.84 -25.49
CA GLU A 82 -2.53 -14.62 -26.93
C GLU A 82 -3.74 -15.13 -27.72
N ALA A 83 -3.92 -14.60 -28.94
CA ALA A 83 -5.00 -15.01 -29.85
C ALA A 83 -5.01 -16.52 -30.17
N ASP A 84 -3.85 -17.15 -30.21
CA ASP A 84 -3.71 -18.59 -30.47
C ASP A 84 -4.09 -19.47 -29.27
N SER A 85 -4.43 -18.84 -28.13
CA SER A 85 -4.83 -19.53 -26.90
C SER A 85 -6.33 -19.55 -26.64
N VAL A 86 -7.15 -18.93 -27.52
CA VAL A 86 -8.62 -18.99 -27.43
C VAL A 86 -9.11 -20.43 -27.33
N GLY A 87 -9.99 -20.69 -26.36
CA GLY A 87 -10.56 -22.00 -26.07
C GLY A 87 -9.71 -22.90 -25.14
N LYS A 88 -8.47 -22.53 -24.83
CA LYS A 88 -7.64 -23.24 -23.83
C LYS A 88 -8.00 -22.80 -22.40
N SER A 89 -7.53 -23.53 -21.40
CA SER A 89 -7.69 -23.15 -19.99
C SER A 89 -6.97 -21.84 -19.71
N ARG A 90 -7.67 -20.87 -19.11
CA ARG A 90 -7.09 -19.59 -18.73
C ARG A 90 -6.05 -19.76 -17.62
N ALA A 91 -6.31 -20.65 -16.65
CA ALA A 91 -5.37 -20.97 -15.57
C ALA A 91 -4.04 -21.51 -16.12
N GLN A 92 -4.13 -22.47 -17.03
CA GLN A 92 -2.97 -23.14 -17.62
C GLN A 92 -2.08 -22.15 -18.37
N VAL A 93 -2.65 -21.46 -19.37
CA VAL A 93 -1.88 -20.59 -20.26
C VAL A 93 -1.26 -19.42 -19.49
N ALA A 94 -2.00 -18.81 -18.56
CA ALA A 94 -1.47 -17.74 -17.73
C ALA A 94 -0.29 -18.20 -16.87
N THR A 95 -0.36 -19.42 -16.31
CA THR A 95 0.72 -20.00 -15.49
C THR A 95 1.97 -20.24 -16.32
N GLU A 96 1.83 -20.82 -17.51
CA GLU A 96 2.95 -21.10 -18.43
C GLU A 96 3.72 -19.81 -18.77
N ILE A 97 3.01 -18.74 -19.15
CA ILE A 97 3.64 -17.48 -19.56
C ILE A 97 4.19 -16.70 -18.34
N LEU A 98 3.51 -16.71 -17.20
CA LEU A 98 4.01 -16.05 -15.98
C LEU A 98 5.33 -16.67 -15.50
N LEU A 99 5.51 -17.98 -15.66
CA LEU A 99 6.76 -18.65 -15.27
C LEU A 99 7.97 -18.24 -16.12
N GLU A 100 7.75 -17.73 -17.34
CA GLU A 100 8.84 -17.17 -18.15
C GLU A 100 9.48 -15.92 -17.53
N LEU A 101 8.74 -15.19 -16.69
CA LEU A 101 9.22 -13.97 -16.04
C LEU A 101 10.31 -14.24 -15.01
N ASN A 102 10.23 -15.39 -14.34
CA ASN A 102 11.16 -15.71 -13.27
C ASN A 102 11.30 -17.23 -13.04
N PRO A 103 12.43 -17.85 -13.45
CA PRO A 103 12.65 -19.29 -13.28
C PRO A 103 12.88 -19.72 -11.82
N ASP A 104 13.06 -18.78 -10.89
CA ASP A 104 13.22 -19.07 -9.46
C ASP A 104 11.87 -19.33 -8.77
N VAL A 105 10.74 -19.08 -9.45
CA VAL A 105 9.37 -19.17 -8.92
C VAL A 105 8.75 -20.49 -9.36
N THR A 106 8.03 -21.15 -8.45
CA THR A 106 7.22 -22.34 -8.79
C THR A 106 5.78 -21.94 -9.07
N GLY A 107 5.19 -22.42 -10.15
CA GLY A 107 3.82 -22.10 -10.55
C GLY A 107 3.03 -23.36 -10.84
N ASP A 108 1.79 -23.40 -10.39
CA ASP A 108 0.84 -24.49 -10.67
C ASP A 108 -0.55 -23.92 -10.97
N TYR A 109 -1.46 -24.74 -11.49
CA TYR A 109 -2.81 -24.31 -11.82
C TYR A 109 -3.87 -25.39 -11.57
N ILE A 110 -5.10 -24.94 -11.35
CA ILE A 110 -6.30 -25.77 -11.19
C ILE A 110 -7.36 -25.26 -12.18
N ASP A 111 -7.72 -26.10 -13.16
CA ASP A 111 -8.77 -25.84 -14.17
C ASP A 111 -10.16 -26.22 -13.61
N GLU A 112 -10.53 -25.65 -12.46
CA GLU A 112 -11.82 -25.83 -11.80
C GLU A 112 -12.37 -24.49 -11.31
N GLU A 113 -13.69 -24.37 -11.22
CA GLU A 113 -14.33 -23.18 -10.66
C GLU A 113 -14.16 -23.14 -9.12
N PRO A 114 -13.98 -21.96 -8.51
CA PRO A 114 -13.77 -21.82 -7.06
C PRO A 114 -14.86 -22.48 -6.20
N GLU A 115 -16.11 -22.46 -6.68
CA GLU A 115 -17.26 -23.11 -6.03
C GLU A 115 -17.10 -24.63 -5.94
N GLN A 116 -16.51 -25.25 -6.96
CA GLN A 116 -16.27 -26.70 -7.01
C GLN A 116 -15.18 -27.09 -6.01
N ILE A 117 -14.12 -26.29 -5.93
CA ILE A 117 -13.04 -26.52 -4.97
C ILE A 117 -13.56 -26.36 -3.53
N LEU A 118 -14.35 -25.32 -3.27
CA LEU A 118 -14.97 -25.09 -1.96
C LEU A 118 -15.91 -26.23 -1.54
N SER A 119 -16.57 -26.92 -2.49
CA SER A 119 -17.43 -28.08 -2.19
C SER A 119 -16.67 -29.39 -2.06
N ASN A 120 -15.65 -29.62 -2.89
CA ASN A 120 -15.00 -30.92 -3.05
C ASN A 120 -13.76 -31.07 -2.17
N SER A 121 -13.05 -29.96 -1.91
CA SER A 121 -11.72 -29.95 -1.29
C SER A 121 -11.62 -28.81 -0.26
N PRO A 122 -12.29 -28.94 0.90
CA PRO A 122 -12.36 -27.86 1.88
C PRO A 122 -11.00 -27.44 2.46
N ASP A 123 -10.00 -28.33 2.42
CA ASP A 123 -8.65 -28.10 2.93
C ASP A 123 -7.68 -27.56 1.87
N PHE A 124 -8.12 -27.40 0.62
CA PHE A 124 -7.28 -26.91 -0.47
C PHE A 124 -6.60 -25.59 -0.13
N PHE A 125 -7.32 -24.68 0.54
CA PHE A 125 -6.79 -23.36 0.84
C PHE A 125 -5.76 -23.35 1.99
N ASN A 126 -5.64 -24.42 2.77
CA ASN A 126 -4.83 -24.45 4.00
C ASN A 126 -3.32 -24.24 3.75
N SER A 127 -2.84 -24.49 2.53
CA SER A 127 -1.42 -24.40 2.18
C SER A 127 -0.97 -23.01 1.74
N PHE A 128 -1.88 -22.07 1.52
CA PHE A 128 -1.52 -20.75 0.99
C PHE A 128 -1.22 -19.74 2.09
N THR A 129 -0.20 -18.92 1.87
CA THR A 129 0.15 -17.79 2.72
C THR A 129 -0.86 -16.65 2.59
N VAL A 130 -1.30 -16.37 1.36
CA VAL A 130 -2.32 -15.35 1.04
C VAL A 130 -3.15 -15.85 -0.14
N VAL A 131 -4.46 -15.60 -0.11
CA VAL A 131 -5.35 -15.81 -1.25
C VAL A 131 -5.74 -14.46 -1.84
N VAL A 132 -5.54 -14.29 -3.14
CA VAL A 132 -5.95 -13.10 -3.89
C VAL A 132 -7.10 -13.51 -4.81
N ALA A 133 -8.25 -12.85 -4.68
CA ALA A 133 -9.43 -13.16 -5.46
C ALA A 133 -9.80 -12.01 -6.40
N THR A 134 -9.90 -12.32 -7.70
CA THR A 134 -10.31 -11.34 -8.71
C THR A 134 -11.62 -11.72 -9.38
N ALA A 135 -12.42 -10.70 -9.75
CA ALA A 135 -13.64 -10.85 -10.54
C ALA A 135 -14.66 -11.90 -10.03
N LEU A 136 -14.68 -12.18 -8.72
CA LEU A 136 -15.66 -13.08 -8.12
C LEU A 136 -17.04 -12.43 -8.01
N THR A 137 -18.08 -13.27 -8.14
CA THR A 137 -19.44 -12.88 -7.77
C THR A 137 -19.56 -12.79 -6.25
N GLU A 138 -20.48 -11.97 -5.75
CA GLU A 138 -20.68 -11.81 -4.30
C GLU A 138 -20.98 -13.14 -3.60
N LYS A 139 -21.81 -13.99 -4.21
CA LYS A 139 -22.22 -15.28 -3.64
C LYS A 139 -21.00 -16.15 -3.30
N THR A 140 -20.09 -16.28 -4.26
CA THR A 140 -18.89 -17.10 -4.16
C THR A 140 -17.86 -16.45 -3.26
N LEU A 141 -17.71 -15.14 -3.38
CA LEU A 141 -16.82 -14.36 -2.53
C LEU A 141 -17.17 -14.50 -1.04
N VAL A 142 -18.45 -14.44 -0.68
CA VAL A 142 -18.89 -14.58 0.71
C VAL A 142 -18.60 -16.00 1.25
N LEU A 143 -18.75 -17.03 0.42
CA LEU A 143 -18.41 -18.40 0.81
C LEU A 143 -16.90 -18.56 1.05
N LEU A 144 -16.09 -18.10 0.09
CA LEU A 144 -14.63 -18.11 0.19
C LEU A 144 -14.14 -17.30 1.41
N SER A 145 -14.67 -16.09 1.58
CA SER A 145 -14.36 -15.17 2.68
C SER A 145 -14.58 -15.82 4.04
N LYS A 146 -15.73 -16.49 4.25
CA LYS A 146 -16.02 -17.21 5.49
C LYS A 146 -15.04 -18.35 5.74
N ARG A 147 -14.75 -19.14 4.70
CA ARG A 147 -13.82 -20.26 4.81
C ARG A 147 -12.42 -19.80 5.18
N LEU A 148 -11.88 -18.80 4.50
CA LEU A 148 -10.55 -18.27 4.78
C LEU A 148 -10.48 -17.57 6.15
N TRP A 149 -11.58 -16.93 6.58
CA TRP A 149 -11.67 -16.39 7.93
C TRP A 149 -11.57 -17.48 9.00
N GLU A 150 -12.24 -18.61 8.83
CA GLU A 150 -12.13 -19.75 9.76
C GLU A 150 -10.71 -20.32 9.80
N LEU A 151 -10.04 -20.39 8.65
CA LEU A 151 -8.67 -20.90 8.49
C LEU A 151 -7.58 -19.91 8.93
N ASP A 152 -7.95 -18.66 9.20
CA ASP A 152 -7.01 -17.58 9.50
C ASP A 152 -6.05 -17.25 8.35
N ILE A 153 -6.54 -17.39 7.12
CA ILE A 153 -5.78 -17.12 5.90
C ILE A 153 -6.15 -15.73 5.37
N PRO A 154 -5.16 -14.85 5.15
CA PRO A 154 -5.40 -13.54 4.54
C PRO A 154 -6.07 -13.65 3.17
N LEU A 155 -7.12 -12.85 2.98
CA LEU A 155 -7.81 -12.71 1.70
C LEU A 155 -7.69 -11.27 1.20
N ILE A 156 -7.21 -11.10 -0.03
CA ILE A 156 -7.27 -9.83 -0.76
C ILE A 156 -8.26 -9.98 -1.91
N VAL A 157 -9.30 -9.15 -1.94
CA VAL A 157 -10.31 -9.13 -3.00
C VAL A 157 -10.03 -7.94 -3.90
N CYS A 158 -9.91 -8.16 -5.20
CA CYS A 158 -9.63 -7.11 -6.17
C CYS A 158 -10.67 -7.13 -7.30
N ARG A 159 -11.15 -5.97 -7.72
CA ARG A 159 -12.02 -5.83 -8.89
C ARG A 159 -11.67 -4.56 -9.67
N SER A 160 -11.70 -4.66 -10.98
CA SER A 160 -11.56 -3.56 -11.93
C SER A 160 -12.84 -3.53 -12.76
N ILE A 161 -13.58 -2.42 -12.73
CA ILE A 161 -14.83 -2.23 -13.48
C ILE A 161 -14.78 -0.83 -14.09
N GLY A 162 -14.61 -0.78 -15.41
CA GLY A 162 -14.38 0.45 -16.16
C GLY A 162 -13.19 1.22 -15.61
N PHE A 163 -13.43 2.45 -15.16
CA PHE A 163 -12.41 3.31 -14.55
C PHE A 163 -12.28 3.16 -13.03
N ILE A 164 -13.02 2.24 -12.43
CA ILE A 164 -13.04 2.06 -10.97
C ILE A 164 -12.26 0.81 -10.58
N ALA A 165 -11.32 0.99 -9.64
CA ALA A 165 -10.59 -0.11 -9.03
C ALA A 165 -10.98 -0.24 -7.55
N TYR A 166 -11.17 -1.48 -7.12
CA TYR A 166 -11.60 -1.86 -5.78
C TYR A 166 -10.65 -2.89 -5.22
N MET A 167 -10.19 -2.68 -3.99
CA MET A 167 -9.44 -3.64 -3.20
C MET A 167 -10.03 -3.76 -1.82
N ARG A 168 -10.11 -4.99 -1.29
CA ARG A 168 -10.44 -5.24 0.11
C ARG A 168 -9.49 -6.25 0.71
N ILE A 169 -8.95 -5.93 1.88
CA ILE A 169 -8.09 -6.81 2.66
C ILE A 169 -8.91 -7.34 3.85
N GLN A 170 -8.93 -8.67 4.00
CA GLN A 170 -9.58 -9.36 5.10
C GLN A 170 -8.57 -10.21 5.87
N ILE A 171 -8.29 -9.81 7.10
CA ILE A 171 -7.39 -10.50 8.04
C ILE A 171 -7.93 -10.26 9.46
N LYS A 172 -7.78 -11.22 10.37
CA LYS A 172 -8.20 -11.07 11.77
C LYS A 172 -7.31 -10.09 12.53
N GLU A 173 -6.03 -10.40 12.56
CA GLU A 173 -4.99 -9.60 13.19
C GLU A 173 -3.73 -9.69 12.34
N HIS A 174 -3.10 -8.54 12.08
CA HIS A 174 -1.82 -8.48 11.38
C HIS A 174 -0.90 -7.53 12.12
N THR A 175 0.02 -8.11 12.89
CA THR A 175 0.95 -7.35 13.73
C THR A 175 2.23 -7.07 12.98
N VAL A 176 2.55 -5.79 12.82
CA VAL A 176 3.75 -5.30 12.13
C VAL A 176 4.62 -4.54 13.12
N ILE A 177 5.90 -4.93 13.21
CA ILE A 177 6.92 -4.21 14.00
C ILE A 177 7.64 -3.21 13.09
N GLU A 178 8.11 -3.67 11.93
CA GLU A 178 8.85 -2.87 10.95
C GLU A 178 7.89 -2.09 10.05
N THR A 179 7.30 -1.02 10.59
CA THR A 179 6.27 -0.23 9.88
C THR A 179 6.83 0.74 8.83
N HIS A 180 8.13 0.99 8.82
CA HIS A 180 8.85 1.90 7.91
C HIS A 180 8.14 3.25 7.67
N PRO A 181 7.91 4.06 8.73
CA PRO A 181 7.29 5.38 8.57
C PRO A 181 8.18 6.33 7.76
N ASP A 182 7.58 7.04 6.80
CA ASP A 182 8.30 7.96 5.90
C ASP A 182 8.98 9.13 6.64
N ASN A 183 8.34 9.61 7.71
CA ASN A 183 8.83 10.72 8.51
C ASN A 183 8.72 10.35 9.99
N GLU A 184 9.82 9.90 10.58
CA GLU A 184 9.92 9.76 12.04
C GLU A 184 10.35 11.09 12.64
N THR A 185 9.63 11.51 13.69
CA THR A 185 10.20 12.50 14.61
C THR A 185 11.29 11.80 15.41
N PRO A 186 12.56 12.23 15.33
CA PRO A 186 13.64 11.56 16.05
C PRO A 186 13.40 11.61 17.57
N ASP A 187 13.64 10.49 18.27
CA ASP A 187 13.54 10.41 19.73
C ASP A 187 14.77 11.05 20.40
N LEU A 188 14.84 12.38 20.34
CA LEU A 188 16.00 13.15 20.81
C LEU A 188 16.08 13.26 22.35
N ARG A 189 14.99 12.98 23.07
CA ARG A 189 14.89 13.05 24.54
C ARG A 189 15.39 14.34 25.19
N LEU A 190 15.40 15.47 24.48
CA LEU A 190 15.90 16.74 25.02
C LEU A 190 14.98 17.35 26.08
N ASP A 191 13.69 17.01 26.06
CA ASP A 191 12.71 17.38 27.07
C ASP A 191 12.86 16.57 28.37
N ARG A 192 13.35 15.32 28.26
CA ARG A 192 13.55 14.38 29.37
C ARG A 192 14.85 13.59 29.16
N PRO A 193 16.02 14.24 29.33
CA PRO A 193 17.30 13.58 29.11
C PRO A 193 17.55 12.53 30.19
N PHE A 194 18.06 11.37 29.80
CA PHE A 194 18.55 10.35 30.72
C PHE A 194 19.92 10.77 31.29
N ASP A 195 20.32 10.18 32.43
CA ASP A 195 21.47 10.66 33.21
C ASP A 195 22.78 10.79 32.41
N SER A 196 23.10 9.83 31.54
CA SER A 196 24.31 9.92 30.72
C SER A 196 24.22 10.97 29.62
N LEU A 197 23.04 11.14 28.99
CA LEU A 197 22.81 12.23 28.05
C LEU A 197 22.93 13.59 28.73
N LYS A 198 22.29 13.76 29.89
CA LYS A 198 22.39 15.00 30.67
C LYS A 198 23.83 15.32 31.03
N LYS A 199 24.60 14.35 31.57
CA LYS A 199 26.02 14.54 31.89
C LYS A 199 26.84 14.97 30.67
N HIS A 200 26.59 14.36 29.52
CA HIS A 200 27.28 14.74 28.28
C HIS A 200 26.93 16.17 27.85
N LEU A 201 25.65 16.52 27.80
CA LEU A 201 25.18 17.85 27.43
C LEU A 201 25.70 18.92 28.41
N ASP A 202 25.66 18.64 29.71
CA ASP A 202 26.11 19.55 30.77
C ASP A 202 27.62 19.80 30.73
N SER A 203 28.42 18.81 30.30
CA SER A 203 29.89 18.94 30.19
C SER A 203 30.37 19.94 29.14
N ILE A 204 29.51 20.29 28.17
CA ILE A 204 29.86 21.19 27.07
C ILE A 204 29.47 22.62 27.44
N ASN A 205 30.46 23.51 27.55
CA ASN A 205 30.26 24.92 27.85
C ASN A 205 30.42 25.79 26.60
N LEU A 206 29.30 26.24 26.02
CA LEU A 206 29.30 27.04 24.79
C LEU A 206 30.04 28.38 24.92
N ASN A 207 30.26 28.91 26.13
CA ASN A 207 30.88 30.22 26.32
C ASN A 207 32.41 30.17 26.25
N GLU A 208 33.03 29.05 26.64
CA GLU A 208 34.48 28.92 26.80
C GLU A 208 35.18 28.29 25.57
N MET A 209 34.41 27.97 24.52
CA MET A 209 34.93 27.33 23.31
C MET A 209 35.57 28.32 22.36
N SER A 210 36.56 27.85 21.58
CA SER A 210 37.10 28.61 20.44
C SER A 210 36.01 28.83 19.39
N PHE A 211 36.15 29.84 18.53
CA PHE A 211 35.18 30.08 17.45
C PHE A 211 35.02 28.83 16.56
N LYS A 212 36.14 28.20 16.19
CA LYS A 212 36.13 26.99 15.38
C LYS A 212 35.37 25.84 16.04
N ASP A 213 35.55 25.63 17.34
CA ASP A 213 34.86 24.54 18.05
C ASP A 213 33.38 24.86 18.23
N HIS A 214 33.03 26.13 18.43
CA HIS A 214 31.65 26.61 18.54
C HIS A 214 30.83 26.36 17.26
N CYS A 215 31.42 26.56 16.08
CA CYS A 215 30.76 26.30 14.79
C CYS A 215 30.52 24.81 14.51
N HIS A 216 31.27 23.90 15.15
CA HIS A 216 31.12 22.45 14.96
C HIS A 216 30.30 21.77 16.07
N VAL A 217 29.72 22.54 17.00
CA VAL A 217 28.84 21.99 18.02
C VAL A 217 27.57 21.45 17.35
N PRO A 218 27.20 20.17 17.56
CA PRO A 218 25.94 19.63 17.07
C PRO A 218 24.74 20.49 17.48
N TYR A 219 23.83 20.76 16.55
CA TYR A 219 22.66 21.62 16.79
C TYR A 219 21.80 21.16 17.99
N LEU A 220 21.81 19.86 18.30
CA LEU A 220 21.11 19.27 19.45
C LEU A 220 21.60 19.83 20.79
N ILE A 221 22.92 20.03 20.94
CA ILE A 221 23.51 20.59 22.16
C ILE A 221 23.13 22.06 22.30
N ILE A 222 23.16 22.81 21.20
CA ILE A 222 22.71 24.21 21.16
C ILE A 222 21.25 24.27 21.59
N LEU A 223 20.38 23.49 20.94
CA LEU A 223 18.96 23.44 21.24
C LEU A 223 18.71 23.11 22.73
N TYR A 224 19.42 22.13 23.30
CA TYR A 224 19.31 21.78 24.71
C TYR A 224 19.73 22.92 25.65
N LYS A 225 20.87 23.58 25.42
CA LYS A 225 21.36 24.67 26.28
C LYS A 225 20.41 25.86 26.31
N TYR A 226 19.85 26.22 25.15
CA TYR A 226 18.85 27.29 25.08
C TYR A 226 17.49 26.85 25.63
N LEU A 227 17.13 25.57 25.52
CA LEU A 227 15.94 25.00 26.15
C LEU A 227 16.05 25.00 27.68
N GLU A 228 17.22 24.67 28.23
CA GLU A 228 17.49 24.74 29.68
C GLU A 228 17.37 26.18 30.18
N LYS A 229 17.97 27.13 29.46
CA LYS A 229 17.84 28.56 29.75
C LYS A 229 16.37 29.02 29.72
N TRP A 230 15.63 28.58 28.70
CA TRP A 230 14.19 28.86 28.60
C TRP A 230 13.41 28.32 29.81
N ILE A 231 13.66 27.06 30.20
CA ILE A 231 13.00 26.42 31.35
C ILE A 231 13.36 27.14 32.66
N LEU A 232 14.60 27.60 32.83
CA LEU A 232 14.99 28.41 33.99
C LEU A 232 14.21 29.72 34.08
N GLU A 233 13.98 30.39 32.94
CA GLU A 233 13.27 31.68 32.87
C GLU A 233 11.74 31.52 32.96
N HIS A 234 11.16 30.51 32.31
CA HIS A 234 9.71 30.40 32.11
C HIS A 234 9.07 29.22 32.89
N ARG A 235 9.87 28.35 33.50
CA ARG A 235 9.45 27.13 34.24
C ARG A 235 8.55 26.17 33.45
N ALA A 236 8.55 26.25 32.13
CA ALA A 236 7.74 25.44 31.23
C ALA A 236 8.43 25.26 29.87
N LEU A 237 8.06 24.21 29.14
CA LEU A 237 8.48 23.99 27.75
C LEU A 237 7.75 24.94 26.79
N PRO A 238 8.40 25.37 25.69
CA PRO A 238 7.78 26.24 24.69
C PRO A 238 6.74 25.47 23.87
N LYS A 239 5.45 25.77 24.08
CA LYS A 239 4.34 25.06 23.44
C LYS A 239 3.70 25.86 22.32
N LEU A 240 3.48 27.16 22.56
CA LEU A 240 2.80 28.03 21.61
C LEU A 240 3.74 28.45 20.49
N TYR A 241 3.19 28.81 19.33
CA TYR A 241 3.96 29.38 18.23
C TYR A 241 4.79 30.60 18.67
N LYS A 242 4.22 31.46 19.54
CA LYS A 242 4.92 32.62 20.11
C LYS A 242 6.12 32.22 20.97
N ASP A 243 5.96 31.19 21.82
CA ASP A 243 7.04 30.67 22.67
C ASP A 243 8.17 30.08 21.81
N LYS A 244 7.80 29.32 20.77
CA LYS A 244 8.74 28.76 19.79
C LYS A 244 9.49 29.86 19.04
N GLN A 245 8.82 30.95 18.70
CA GLN A 245 9.47 32.09 18.06
C GLN A 245 10.47 32.78 19.00
N GLN A 246 10.11 32.98 20.26
CA GLN A 246 11.01 33.57 21.26
C GLN A 246 12.22 32.67 21.53
N LEU A 247 12.04 31.35 21.59
CA LEU A 247 13.15 30.40 21.70
C LEU A 247 14.12 30.51 20.49
N ARG A 248 13.60 30.68 19.27
CA ARG A 248 14.46 30.93 18.10
C ARG A 248 15.26 32.20 18.23
N ASP A 249 14.64 33.28 18.72
CA ASP A 249 15.32 34.55 18.91
C ASP A 249 16.41 34.44 19.98
N MET A 250 16.19 33.64 21.02
CA MET A 250 17.22 33.30 22.02
C MET A 250 18.40 32.53 21.40
N ILE A 251 18.13 31.50 20.60
CA ILE A 251 19.18 30.74 19.91
C ILE A 251 19.97 31.66 18.96
N LYS A 252 19.27 32.52 18.22
CA LYS A 252 19.87 33.49 17.29
C LYS A 252 20.80 34.48 18.00
N SER A 253 20.49 34.86 19.23
CA SER A 253 21.37 35.74 20.04
C SER A 253 22.70 35.09 20.43
N GLY A 254 22.81 33.76 20.30
CA GLY A 254 24.00 32.97 20.59
C GLY A 254 25.04 32.91 19.47
N ILE A 255 24.71 33.39 18.28
CA ILE A 255 25.58 33.31 17.10
C ILE A 255 26.77 34.26 17.28
N ARG A 256 27.98 33.72 17.14
CA ARG A 256 29.23 34.49 17.15
C ARG A 256 29.54 34.98 15.74
N ARG A 257 30.17 36.15 15.63
CA ARG A 257 30.65 36.69 14.35
C ARG A 257 32.17 36.59 14.31
N ASP A 258 32.70 36.16 13.18
CA ASP A 258 34.12 36.29 12.90
C ASP A 258 34.44 37.78 12.60
N GLU A 259 35.54 38.29 13.16
CA GLU A 259 36.01 39.65 12.88
C GLU A 259 36.58 39.78 11.46
N HIS A 260 36.91 38.65 10.81
CA HIS A 260 37.52 38.60 9.49
C HIS A 260 36.57 38.25 8.33
N ASP A 261 35.39 37.67 8.62
CA ASP A 261 34.43 37.27 7.58
C ASP A 261 32.99 37.51 8.02
N SER A 262 32.45 38.65 7.61
CA SER A 262 31.07 39.07 7.87
C SER A 262 30.00 38.17 7.23
N SER A 263 30.40 37.23 6.37
CA SER A 263 29.49 36.36 5.60
C SER A 263 29.32 34.97 6.21
N ASN A 264 30.16 34.59 7.16
CA ASN A 264 30.17 33.25 7.73
C ASN A 264 29.05 33.11 8.78
N SER A 265 27.91 32.52 8.39
CA SER A 265 26.81 32.21 9.30
C SER A 265 27.04 30.82 9.93
N GLU A 266 26.78 30.71 11.23
CA GLU A 266 26.93 29.44 11.95
C GLU A 266 25.78 28.48 11.58
N GLU A 267 26.03 27.61 10.59
CA GLU A 267 25.02 26.67 10.05
C GLU A 267 24.37 25.80 11.14
N ASN A 268 25.14 25.37 12.15
CA ASN A 268 24.64 24.59 13.28
C ASN A 268 23.60 25.35 14.14
N PHE A 269 23.71 26.67 14.27
CA PHE A 269 22.68 27.49 14.94
C PHE A 269 21.44 27.68 14.05
N GLU A 270 21.62 27.78 12.74
CA GLU A 270 20.49 27.83 11.80
C GLU A 270 19.69 26.51 11.80
N GLU A 271 20.36 25.36 11.85
CA GLU A 271 19.74 24.04 12.02
C GLU A 271 18.97 23.95 13.33
N ALA A 272 19.57 24.42 14.44
CA ALA A 272 18.91 24.44 15.75
C ALA A 272 17.61 25.27 15.72
N MET A 273 17.62 26.42 15.03
CA MET A 273 16.42 27.27 14.87
C MET A 273 15.33 26.61 14.02
N LYS A 274 15.70 25.90 12.95
CA LYS A 274 14.77 25.15 12.07
C LYS A 274 14.10 24.01 12.84
N ALA A 275 14.87 23.27 13.64
CA ALA A 275 14.39 22.15 14.45
C ALA A 275 13.30 22.52 15.48
N VAL A 276 13.15 23.81 15.84
CA VAL A 276 12.09 24.28 16.75
C VAL A 276 10.66 24.11 16.16
N ASN A 277 10.52 23.99 14.84
CA ASN A 277 9.22 24.02 14.14
C ASN A 277 8.66 22.67 13.68
N THR A 278 9.29 21.54 13.99
CA THR A 278 8.87 20.24 13.46
C THR A 278 7.50 19.82 14.00
N PHE A 279 6.41 20.26 13.38
CA PHE A 279 5.03 19.73 13.41
C PHE A 279 4.12 20.60 12.53
N GLN A 280 3.61 20.05 11.43
CA GLN A 280 2.27 20.33 10.86
C GLN A 280 2.06 19.51 9.58
N ASN A 281 0.89 18.87 9.45
CA ASN A 281 0.36 18.38 8.17
C ASN A 281 -1.12 18.75 8.03
N LEU A 282 -1.51 19.02 6.79
CA LEU A 282 -2.79 19.54 6.30
C LEU A 282 -3.76 18.40 5.93
N GLU A 283 -5.07 18.69 6.00
CA GLU A 283 -6.14 17.84 5.46
C GLU A 283 -7.03 18.61 4.47
N THR A 284 -7.63 17.85 3.55
CA THR A 284 -8.97 17.92 2.89
C THR A 284 -8.84 17.53 1.39
N PRO A 285 -9.91 17.24 0.60
CA PRO A 285 -11.31 16.85 0.86
C PRO A 285 -11.84 15.72 -0.10
N GLU A 286 -13.17 15.50 -0.09
CA GLU A 286 -14.03 14.68 -0.99
C GLU A 286 -14.05 13.16 -0.80
N SER A 287 -15.26 12.60 -0.66
CA SER A 287 -15.49 11.23 -0.18
C SER A 287 -15.70 10.24 -1.34
N MET A 288 -14.73 9.34 -1.53
CA MET A 288 -14.79 8.21 -2.49
C MET A 288 -15.83 7.13 -2.12
N MET A 289 -16.64 7.35 -1.07
CA MET A 289 -17.63 6.38 -0.56
C MET A 289 -18.74 6.06 -1.57
N ILE A 290 -19.06 6.99 -2.48
CA ILE A 290 -20.11 6.79 -3.48
C ILE A 290 -19.82 5.61 -4.41
N TYR A 291 -18.55 5.39 -4.77
CA TYR A 291 -18.12 4.29 -5.60
C TYR A 291 -18.31 2.92 -4.92
N TYR A 292 -18.16 2.87 -3.58
CA TYR A 292 -18.45 1.65 -2.82
C TYR A 292 -19.93 1.27 -2.96
N VAL A 293 -20.84 2.23 -2.78
CA VAL A 293 -22.29 2.02 -2.91
C VAL A 293 -22.63 1.53 -4.32
N MET A 294 -22.02 2.12 -5.35
CA MET A 294 -22.21 1.71 -6.74
C MET A 294 -21.78 0.26 -6.98
N LEU A 295 -20.61 -0.15 -6.51
CA LEU A 295 -20.13 -1.53 -6.66
C LEU A 295 -21.08 -2.54 -6.02
N ARG A 296 -21.63 -2.23 -4.84
CA ARG A 296 -22.63 -3.10 -4.17
C ARG A 296 -23.96 -3.11 -4.92
N GLY A 297 -24.32 -2.01 -5.59
CA GLY A 297 -25.45 -1.96 -6.51
C GLY A 297 -25.24 -2.86 -7.73
N VAL A 298 -24.03 -2.86 -8.31
CA VAL A 298 -23.65 -3.74 -9.43
C VAL A 298 -23.70 -5.21 -9.02
N ASP A 299 -23.23 -5.56 -7.81
CA ASP A 299 -23.35 -6.93 -7.28
C ASP A 299 -24.81 -7.40 -7.20
N LYS A 300 -25.69 -6.54 -6.68
CA LYS A 300 -27.12 -6.83 -6.59
C LYS A 300 -27.75 -6.96 -7.98
N PHE A 301 -27.34 -6.12 -8.93
CA PHE A 301 -27.77 -6.22 -10.32
C PHE A 301 -27.34 -7.56 -10.94
N GLN A 302 -26.06 -7.93 -10.80
CA GLN A 302 -25.52 -9.18 -11.34
C GLN A 302 -26.23 -10.40 -10.73
N ALA A 303 -26.57 -10.36 -9.44
CA ALA A 303 -27.35 -11.40 -8.79
C ALA A 303 -28.80 -11.50 -9.29
N GLU A 304 -29.44 -10.39 -9.66
CA GLU A 304 -30.82 -10.36 -10.17
C GLU A 304 -30.91 -10.71 -11.67
N TYR A 305 -29.93 -10.29 -12.48
CA TYR A 305 -30.00 -10.33 -13.94
C TYR A 305 -28.95 -11.23 -14.63
N ASN A 306 -27.97 -11.76 -13.90
CA ASN A 306 -26.86 -12.58 -14.41
C ASN A 306 -26.00 -11.90 -15.51
N SER A 307 -25.99 -10.58 -15.56
CA SER A 307 -25.18 -9.77 -16.47
C SER A 307 -24.64 -8.53 -15.75
N TYR A 308 -23.64 -7.87 -16.33
CA TYR A 308 -23.25 -6.53 -15.88
C TYR A 308 -24.23 -5.47 -16.41
N PRO A 309 -24.44 -4.36 -15.69
CA PRO A 309 -25.29 -3.28 -16.19
C PRO A 309 -24.64 -2.64 -17.41
N GLY A 310 -25.38 -2.59 -18.53
CA GLY A 310 -24.90 -2.02 -19.80
C GLY A 310 -23.83 -2.84 -20.51
N GLU A 311 -23.75 -4.15 -20.23
CA GLU A 311 -22.85 -5.10 -20.92
C GLU A 311 -23.09 -5.13 -22.44
N PHE A 312 -24.34 -4.91 -22.87
CA PHE A 312 -24.70 -4.80 -24.28
C PHE A 312 -25.15 -3.38 -24.62
N ASP A 313 -24.70 -2.86 -25.76
CA ASP A 313 -24.96 -1.48 -26.22
C ASP A 313 -26.46 -1.14 -26.28
N ASP A 314 -27.32 -2.11 -26.61
CA ASP A 314 -28.77 -1.95 -26.67
C ASP A 314 -29.46 -1.96 -25.29
N GLN A 315 -28.75 -2.38 -24.24
CA GLN A 315 -29.26 -2.52 -22.87
C GLN A 315 -28.86 -1.38 -21.93
N VAL A 316 -27.97 -0.47 -22.34
CA VAL A 316 -27.48 0.64 -21.49
C VAL A 316 -28.64 1.48 -20.91
N GLU A 317 -29.56 1.95 -21.75
CA GLU A 317 -30.70 2.78 -21.32
C GLU A 317 -31.69 2.02 -20.40
N PRO A 318 -32.15 0.80 -20.75
CA PRO A 318 -32.93 -0.04 -19.82
C PRO A 318 -32.22 -0.32 -18.49
N ASP A 319 -30.92 -0.56 -18.52
CA ASP A 319 -30.15 -0.98 -17.35
C ASP A 319 -29.91 0.15 -16.36
N ILE A 320 -29.88 1.41 -16.80
CA ILE A 320 -29.83 2.58 -15.91
C ILE A 320 -31.02 2.55 -14.94
N VAL A 321 -32.22 2.26 -15.43
CA VAL A 321 -33.45 2.22 -14.61
C VAL A 321 -33.41 1.03 -13.64
N LYS A 322 -32.94 -0.13 -14.11
CA LYS A 322 -32.80 -1.34 -13.29
C LYS A 322 -31.75 -1.14 -12.19
N LEU A 323 -30.55 -0.64 -12.53
CA LEU A 323 -29.47 -0.38 -11.57
C LEU A 323 -29.89 0.65 -10.52
N LYS A 324 -30.58 1.73 -10.92
CA LYS A 324 -31.14 2.71 -9.98
C LYS A 324 -32.15 2.06 -9.01
N THR A 325 -32.94 1.11 -9.49
CA THR A 325 -33.87 0.33 -8.66
C THR A 325 -33.12 -0.54 -7.65
N CYS A 326 -32.06 -1.25 -8.06
CA CYS A 326 -31.20 -2.03 -7.18
C CYS A 326 -30.56 -1.16 -6.09
N LEU A 327 -30.00 -0.01 -6.46
CA LEU A 327 -29.39 0.96 -5.54
C LEU A 327 -30.39 1.53 -4.53
N THR A 328 -31.60 1.87 -4.98
CA THR A 328 -32.65 2.39 -4.09
C THR A 328 -33.08 1.35 -3.06
N LYS A 329 -33.26 0.08 -3.48
CA LYS A 329 -33.52 -1.03 -2.56
C LYS A 329 -32.38 -1.20 -1.55
N LEU A 330 -31.13 -1.19 -2.03
CA LEU A 330 -29.93 -1.37 -1.21
C LEU A 330 -29.76 -0.26 -0.15
N LEU A 331 -29.89 1.00 -0.56
CA LEU A 331 -29.81 2.14 0.35
C LEU A 331 -30.94 2.12 1.39
N SER A 332 -32.15 1.71 0.99
CA SER A 332 -33.27 1.53 1.91
C SER A 332 -33.00 0.40 2.92
N GLU A 333 -32.40 -0.72 2.50
CA GLU A 333 -32.02 -1.83 3.39
C GLU A 333 -30.95 -1.41 4.40
N TRP A 334 -30.03 -0.52 4.00
CA TRP A 334 -28.98 0.02 4.87
C TRP A 334 -29.42 1.22 5.72
N GLY A 335 -30.64 1.71 5.55
CA GLY A 335 -31.14 2.90 6.24
C GLY A 335 -30.43 4.20 5.82
N CYS A 336 -29.85 4.24 4.62
CA CYS A 336 -29.16 5.40 4.07
C CYS A 336 -30.12 6.29 3.24
N GLY A 337 -29.77 7.57 3.12
CA GLY A 337 -30.48 8.50 2.22
C GLY A 337 -30.29 8.14 0.74
N PRO A 338 -31.12 8.71 -0.17
CA PRO A 338 -31.00 8.46 -1.60
C PRO A 338 -29.65 8.93 -2.15
N LEU A 339 -29.22 8.33 -3.26
CA LEU A 339 -27.98 8.69 -3.94
C LEU A 339 -28.01 10.17 -4.37
N ALA A 340 -26.90 10.89 -4.13
CA ALA A 340 -26.85 12.33 -4.34
C ALA A 340 -26.85 12.76 -5.81
N LYS A 341 -26.36 11.91 -6.73
CA LYS A 341 -26.29 12.20 -8.17
C LYS A 341 -26.53 10.93 -8.99
N ASP A 342 -27.37 11.04 -10.02
CA ASP A 342 -27.65 9.94 -10.95
C ASP A 342 -26.51 9.71 -11.96
N ASP A 343 -25.61 10.68 -12.16
CA ASP A 343 -24.50 10.62 -13.12
C ASP A 343 -23.64 9.36 -12.94
N TYR A 344 -23.42 8.92 -11.70
CA TYR A 344 -22.67 7.70 -11.40
C TYR A 344 -23.38 6.43 -11.90
N VAL A 345 -24.71 6.41 -11.91
CA VAL A 345 -25.49 5.27 -12.43
C VAL A 345 -25.30 5.16 -13.93
N HIS A 346 -25.39 6.29 -14.63
CA HIS A 346 -25.12 6.35 -16.07
C HIS A 346 -23.70 5.88 -16.39
N GLU A 347 -22.72 6.35 -15.62
CA GLU A 347 -21.32 6.02 -15.86
C GLU A 347 -21.02 4.53 -15.60
N PHE A 348 -21.61 3.92 -14.56
CA PHE A 348 -21.45 2.48 -14.31
C PHE A 348 -22.14 1.60 -15.37
N CYS A 349 -23.29 2.02 -15.91
CA CYS A 349 -23.88 1.34 -17.07
C CYS A 349 -23.03 1.53 -18.32
N ARG A 350 -22.42 2.71 -18.50
CA ARG A 350 -21.51 2.98 -19.62
C ARG A 350 -20.23 2.13 -19.55
N PHE A 351 -19.79 1.72 -18.36
CA PHE A 351 -18.64 0.82 -18.22
C PHE A 351 -18.92 -0.58 -18.76
N GLY A 352 -20.18 -1.04 -18.74
CA GLY A 352 -20.57 -2.36 -19.27
C GLY A 352 -19.86 -3.55 -18.63
N GLY A 353 -19.32 -3.40 -17.41
CA GLY A 353 -18.52 -4.46 -16.78
C GLY A 353 -17.10 -4.63 -17.34
N ALA A 354 -16.65 -3.74 -18.23
CA ALA A 354 -15.35 -3.85 -18.89
C ALA A 354 -14.18 -3.81 -17.90
N GLU A 355 -13.16 -4.62 -18.17
CA GLU A 355 -11.90 -4.59 -17.44
C GLU A 355 -10.86 -3.81 -18.26
N LEU A 356 -10.54 -2.58 -17.87
CA LEU A 356 -9.51 -1.78 -18.56
C LEU A 356 -8.11 -2.19 -18.10
N HIS A 357 -7.22 -2.54 -19.04
CA HIS A 357 -5.87 -3.00 -18.71
C HIS A 357 -5.09 -1.99 -17.85
N SER A 358 -5.17 -0.70 -18.16
CA SER A 358 -4.44 0.34 -17.40
C SER A 358 -4.89 0.45 -15.93
N VAL A 359 -6.19 0.33 -15.68
CA VAL A 359 -6.77 0.33 -14.33
C VAL A 359 -6.39 -0.96 -13.59
N SER A 360 -6.40 -2.07 -14.31
CA SER A 360 -6.01 -3.39 -13.82
C SER A 360 -4.52 -3.46 -13.47
N ALA A 361 -3.64 -2.84 -14.27
CA ALA A 361 -2.22 -2.73 -13.99
C ALA A 361 -1.92 -1.84 -12.77
N PHE A 362 -2.64 -0.71 -12.63
CA PHE A 362 -2.53 0.14 -11.45
C PHE A 362 -2.91 -0.62 -10.17
N LEU A 363 -4.10 -1.23 -10.17
CA LEU A 363 -4.57 -2.02 -9.03
C LEU A 363 -3.70 -3.27 -8.81
N GLY A 364 -3.18 -3.86 -9.88
CA GLY A 364 -2.31 -5.02 -9.84
C GLY A 364 -1.02 -4.76 -9.06
N GLY A 365 -0.37 -3.62 -9.32
CA GLY A 365 0.80 -3.19 -8.55
C GLY A 365 0.47 -2.93 -7.07
N LEU A 366 -0.65 -2.27 -6.80
CA LEU A 366 -1.08 -1.99 -5.42
C LEU A 366 -1.37 -3.29 -4.65
N ALA A 367 -2.20 -4.18 -5.20
CA ALA A 367 -2.59 -5.42 -4.54
C ALA A 367 -1.41 -6.39 -4.37
N ALA A 368 -0.47 -6.42 -5.32
CA ALA A 368 0.77 -7.17 -5.17
C ALA A 368 1.62 -6.59 -4.02
N GLN A 369 1.75 -5.26 -3.93
CA GLN A 369 2.48 -4.65 -2.82
C GLN A 369 1.80 -4.95 -1.48
N GLU A 370 0.47 -4.86 -1.38
CA GLU A 370 -0.25 -5.25 -0.18
C GLU A 370 0.00 -6.73 0.18
N THR A 371 -0.02 -7.62 -0.82
CA THR A 371 0.32 -9.04 -0.62
C THR A 371 1.74 -9.21 -0.05
N ILE A 372 2.72 -8.47 -0.57
CA ILE A 372 4.11 -8.48 -0.06
C ILE A 372 4.18 -8.00 1.39
N LYS A 373 3.44 -6.94 1.76
CA LYS A 373 3.37 -6.47 3.16
C LYS A 373 2.87 -7.57 4.09
N LEU A 374 1.82 -8.28 3.67
CA LEU A 374 1.26 -9.38 4.46
C LEU A 374 2.22 -10.55 4.61
N ILE A 375 2.95 -10.88 3.55
CA ILE A 375 3.94 -11.97 3.57
C ILE A 375 5.14 -11.60 4.45
N THR A 376 5.69 -10.40 4.27
CA THR A 376 6.93 -9.97 4.91
C THR A 376 6.74 -9.47 6.35
N ASN A 377 5.49 -9.15 6.73
CA ASN A 377 5.16 -8.45 7.98
C ASN A 377 5.92 -7.12 8.12
N GLN A 378 6.11 -6.42 6.99
CA GLN A 378 6.73 -5.11 6.91
C GLN A 378 5.76 -4.11 6.27
N TYR A 379 5.91 -2.84 6.64
CA TYR A 379 5.03 -1.74 6.26
C TYR A 379 3.58 -1.91 6.74
N LYS A 380 2.85 -0.80 6.79
CA LYS A 380 1.44 -0.83 7.16
C LYS A 380 0.55 -1.21 5.95
N PRO A 381 -0.25 -2.28 6.03
CA PRO A 381 -1.22 -2.59 4.98
C PRO A 381 -2.41 -1.62 5.00
N VAL A 382 -3.10 -1.54 3.88
CA VAL A 382 -4.38 -0.84 3.76
C VAL A 382 -5.37 -1.42 4.76
N HIS A 383 -6.05 -0.55 5.50
CA HIS A 383 -7.05 -1.00 6.48
C HIS A 383 -8.42 -1.15 5.80
N ASN A 384 -8.82 -2.41 5.57
CA ASN A 384 -10.12 -2.83 5.07
C ASN A 384 -10.34 -2.59 3.56
N THR A 385 -10.82 -1.41 3.12
CA THR A 385 -11.19 -1.22 1.70
C THR A 385 -10.49 -0.02 1.07
N PHE A 386 -9.98 -0.18 -0.13
CA PHE A 386 -9.42 0.87 -0.97
C PHE A 386 -10.21 0.99 -2.28
N ILE A 387 -10.42 2.22 -2.71
CA ILE A 387 -11.10 2.55 -3.95
C ILE A 387 -10.27 3.57 -4.71
N TYR A 388 -10.14 3.35 -6.02
CA TYR A 388 -9.50 4.26 -6.96
C TYR A 388 -10.47 4.60 -8.09
N ASP A 389 -10.54 5.89 -8.42
CA ASP A 389 -11.24 6.41 -9.59
C ASP A 389 -10.20 6.94 -10.59
N ALA A 390 -10.04 6.22 -11.69
CA ALA A 390 -9.10 6.57 -12.74
C ALA A 390 -9.53 7.80 -13.56
N VAL A 391 -10.81 8.19 -13.54
CA VAL A 391 -11.30 9.39 -14.23
C VAL A 391 -10.74 10.64 -13.54
N THR A 392 -10.81 10.69 -12.21
CA THR A 392 -10.32 11.83 -11.42
C THR A 392 -8.90 11.63 -10.90
N SER A 393 -8.34 10.43 -11.05
CA SER A 393 -7.06 10.02 -10.45
C SER A 393 -7.02 10.16 -8.93
N ASN A 394 -8.18 10.06 -8.28
CA ASN A 394 -8.31 10.12 -6.83
C ASN A 394 -8.49 8.72 -6.23
N SER A 395 -8.10 8.56 -4.97
CA SER A 395 -8.32 7.33 -4.23
C SER A 395 -8.74 7.60 -2.80
N GLY A 396 -9.33 6.60 -2.15
CA GLY A 396 -9.77 6.68 -0.76
C GLY A 396 -9.72 5.31 -0.08
N THR A 397 -9.42 5.32 1.22
CA THR A 397 -9.45 4.13 2.07
C THR A 397 -10.59 4.25 3.08
N PHE A 398 -11.33 3.17 3.28
CA PHE A 398 -12.53 3.12 4.12
C PHE A 398 -12.50 1.92 5.04
N PHE A 399 -13.04 2.12 6.25
CA PHE A 399 -13.27 1.07 7.22
C PHE A 399 -14.78 0.88 7.40
N PHE A 400 -15.23 -0.36 7.19
CA PHE A 400 -16.61 -0.82 7.27
C PHE A 400 -16.79 -1.86 8.36
#